data_AF-A0A9C6WSC9-F1
#
_entry.id   AF-A0A9C6WSC9-F1
#
_cell.length_a   1.000
_cell.length_b   1.000
_cell.length_c   1.000
_cell.angle_alpha   90.00
_cell.angle_beta   90.00
_cell.angle_gamma   90.00
#
_symmetry.space_group_name_H-M   'P 1'
#
loop_
_entity.id
_entity.type
_entity.pdbx_description
1 polymer ?
#
loop_
_entity_poly.entity_id
_entity_poly.type
_entity_poly.pdbx_seq_one_letter_code
_entity_poly.pdbx_strand_id
1 'polypeptide(L)'
;MYVSLDTLVPSPVNADGEVKSCGALVDELLEAEDALDETKTVSRAQLLEGLVAGRGGSLNRHAAETLLRRGAAAAPGGLSPTLDPRVARSPVLPAALALACARSVRCPTLAVLPQWRGPRALAADEELRARFFADLRMAAKSVTAVDVAGTHHAHLNSPEVVVPALQDFLDQHRGQSHRQPAVSVDTFTV
;
A
#
# COMPACT_ATOMS: atom_id res chain seq x y z
N MET A 1 -0.27 11.87 13.82
CA MET A 1 -0.39 10.41 14.00
C MET A 1 -0.41 9.77 12.62
N TYR A 2 0.07 8.55 12.50
CA TYR A 2 0.07 7.77 11.25
C TYR A 2 -0.33 6.32 11.56
N VAL A 3 -1.16 5.75 10.71
CA VAL A 3 -1.65 4.38 10.82
C VAL A 3 -1.38 3.69 9.50
N SER A 4 -0.63 2.60 9.58
CA SER A 4 -0.37 1.72 8.45
C SER A 4 -1.14 0.42 8.65
N LEU A 5 -2.05 0.14 7.72
CA LEU A 5 -2.71 -1.15 7.61
C LEU A 5 -1.96 -1.99 6.58
N ASP A 6 -1.68 -3.24 6.94
CA ASP A 6 -1.12 -4.30 6.10
C ASP A 6 0.34 -4.21 5.70
N THR A 7 0.81 -3.05 5.21
CA THR A 7 2.18 -2.92 4.71
C THR A 7 2.79 -1.60 5.11
N LEU A 8 3.78 -1.68 5.99
CA LEU A 8 4.70 -0.59 6.32
C LEU A 8 6.10 -0.83 5.75
N VAL A 9 6.38 -2.05 5.31
CA VAL A 9 7.74 -2.50 5.00
C VAL A 9 8.00 -2.32 3.50
N PRO A 10 9.19 -1.85 3.09
CA PRO A 10 9.59 -1.94 1.69
C PRO A 10 9.46 -3.38 1.19
N SER A 11 9.01 -3.56 -0.05
CA SER A 11 9.17 -4.83 -0.77
C SER A 11 10.44 -4.71 -1.60
N PRO A 12 11.60 -5.21 -1.13
CA PRO A 12 12.86 -4.90 -1.77
C PRO A 12 13.04 -5.61 -3.11
N VAL A 13 13.67 -4.88 -4.02
CA VAL A 13 14.64 -5.42 -4.97
C VAL A 13 16.00 -4.87 -4.53
N ASN A 14 17.07 -5.66 -4.61
CA ASN A 14 18.42 -5.13 -4.40
C ASN A 14 18.78 -4.15 -5.54
N ALA A 15 19.84 -3.35 -5.40
CA ALA A 15 20.20 -2.34 -6.42
C ALA A 15 20.29 -2.93 -7.86
N ASP A 16 20.82 -4.14 -8.00
CA ASP A 16 20.87 -4.83 -9.30
C ASP A 16 19.49 -5.23 -9.83
N GLY A 17 18.58 -5.66 -8.94
CA GLY A 17 17.17 -5.91 -9.24
C GLY A 17 16.39 -4.63 -9.52
N GLU A 18 16.71 -3.53 -8.86
CA GLU A 18 16.13 -2.20 -9.11
C GLU A 18 16.47 -1.73 -10.53
N VAL A 19 17.74 -1.81 -10.93
CA VAL A 19 18.18 -1.41 -12.29
C VAL A 19 17.59 -2.33 -13.36
N LYS A 20 17.61 -3.65 -13.15
CA LYS A 20 17.03 -4.61 -14.13
C LYS A 20 15.51 -4.45 -14.26
N SER A 21 14.82 -4.17 -13.17
CA SER A 21 13.38 -3.94 -13.20
C SER A 21 13.02 -2.64 -13.90
N CYS A 22 13.84 -1.59 -13.82
CA CYS A 22 13.57 -0.33 -14.53
C CYS A 22 13.43 -0.51 -16.05
N GLY A 23 14.26 -1.33 -16.69
CA GLY A 23 14.15 -1.59 -18.12
C GLY A 23 12.83 -2.27 -18.49
N ALA A 24 12.49 -3.37 -17.81
CA ALA A 24 11.23 -4.07 -18.01
C ALA A 24 9.99 -3.19 -17.68
N LEU A 25 10.10 -2.33 -16.67
CA LEU A 25 9.03 -1.40 -16.29
C LEU A 25 8.74 -0.37 -17.38
N VAL A 26 9.75 0.06 -18.15
CA VAL A 26 9.53 0.96 -19.29
C VAL A 26 8.70 0.26 -20.36
N ASP A 27 9.07 -0.98 -20.73
CA ASP A 27 8.31 -1.76 -21.70
C ASP A 27 6.88 -2.02 -21.22
N GLU A 28 6.70 -2.42 -19.95
CA GLU A 28 5.38 -2.64 -19.34
C GLU A 28 4.53 -1.36 -19.26
N LEU A 29 5.16 -0.19 -19.08
CA LEU A 29 4.47 1.11 -19.10
C LEU A 29 4.02 1.48 -20.51
N LEU A 30 4.86 1.24 -21.53
CA LEU A 30 4.49 1.46 -22.93
C LEU A 30 3.33 0.55 -23.35
N GLU A 31 3.36 -0.73 -22.97
CA GLU A 31 2.23 -1.65 -23.18
C GLU A 31 0.95 -1.18 -22.48
N ALA A 32 1.07 -0.59 -21.29
CA ALA A 32 -0.07 -0.04 -20.57
C ALA A 32 -0.59 1.25 -21.23
N GLU A 33 0.27 2.04 -21.86
CA GLU A 33 -0.09 3.23 -22.63
C GLU A 33 -0.85 2.87 -23.91
N ASP A 34 -0.36 1.89 -24.66
CA ASP A 34 -1.05 1.39 -25.86
C ASP A 34 -2.46 0.86 -25.55
N ALA A 35 -2.66 0.34 -24.34
CA ALA A 35 -3.95 -0.18 -23.87
C ALA A 35 -4.93 0.89 -23.34
N LEU A 36 -4.54 2.18 -23.24
CA LEU A 36 -5.40 3.24 -22.69
C LEU A 36 -6.63 3.51 -23.56
N ASP A 37 -6.50 3.34 -24.87
CA ASP A 37 -7.61 3.56 -25.82
C ASP A 37 -8.56 2.36 -25.90
N GLU A 38 -8.19 1.21 -25.30
CA GLU A 38 -9.02 0.02 -25.26
C GLU A 38 -10.00 0.07 -24.07
N THR A 39 -11.24 0.50 -24.32
CA THR A 39 -12.29 0.36 -23.30
C THR A 39 -12.71 -1.10 -23.17
N LYS A 40 -12.09 -1.84 -22.25
CA LYS A 40 -12.51 -3.21 -21.90
C LYS A 40 -13.71 -3.16 -20.97
N THR A 41 -14.86 -3.59 -21.48
CA THR A 41 -16.06 -3.82 -20.67
C THR A 41 -16.25 -5.29 -20.39
N VAL A 42 -16.57 -5.62 -19.15
CA VAL A 42 -16.72 -6.99 -18.66
C VAL A 42 -17.93 -7.08 -17.72
N SER A 43 -18.43 -8.29 -17.50
CA SER A 43 -19.47 -8.53 -16.52
C SER A 43 -18.95 -8.34 -15.09
N ARG A 44 -19.86 -8.03 -14.15
CA ARG A 44 -19.54 -7.95 -12.72
C ARG A 44 -18.93 -9.25 -12.19
N ALA A 45 -19.41 -10.40 -12.67
CA ALA A 45 -18.89 -11.70 -12.28
C ALA A 45 -17.43 -11.88 -12.73
N GLN A 46 -17.10 -11.52 -13.97
CA GLN A 46 -15.72 -11.58 -14.48
C GLN A 46 -14.79 -10.66 -13.71
N LEU A 47 -15.22 -9.43 -13.39
CA LEU A 47 -14.41 -8.52 -12.55
C LEU A 47 -14.16 -9.07 -11.16
N LEU A 48 -15.18 -9.68 -10.55
CA LEU A 48 -15.08 -10.24 -9.22
C LEU A 48 -14.12 -11.42 -9.17
N GLU A 49 -14.27 -12.37 -10.09
CA GLU A 49 -13.38 -13.53 -10.17
C GLU A 49 -11.94 -13.11 -10.51
N GLY A 50 -11.76 -12.18 -11.45
CA GLY A 50 -10.45 -11.63 -11.78
C GLY A 50 -9.79 -10.91 -10.60
N LEU A 51 -10.55 -10.12 -9.82
CA LEU A 51 -10.05 -9.42 -8.65
C LEU A 51 -9.65 -10.40 -7.53
N VAL A 52 -10.45 -11.43 -7.25
CA VAL A 52 -10.11 -12.44 -6.22
C VAL A 52 -8.89 -13.25 -6.65
N ALA A 53 -8.87 -13.75 -7.90
CA ALA A 53 -7.77 -14.55 -8.43
C ALA A 53 -6.45 -13.76 -8.44
N GLY A 54 -6.49 -12.49 -8.86
CA GLY A 54 -5.34 -11.58 -8.92
C GLY A 54 -4.78 -11.15 -7.57
N ARG A 55 -5.32 -11.62 -6.45
CA ARG A 55 -4.84 -11.33 -5.08
C ARG A 55 -4.26 -12.53 -4.36
N GLY A 56 -4.08 -13.67 -5.05
CA GLY A 56 -3.33 -14.82 -4.55
C GLY A 56 -3.86 -15.39 -3.24
N GLY A 57 -5.20 -15.44 -3.10
CA GLY A 57 -5.87 -15.94 -1.89
C GLY A 57 -5.95 -14.96 -0.72
N SER A 58 -5.46 -13.73 -0.88
CA SER A 58 -5.45 -12.73 0.19
C SER A 58 -6.78 -12.00 0.38
N LEU A 59 -7.65 -12.01 -0.62
CA LEU A 59 -8.89 -11.22 -0.66
C LEU A 59 -10.07 -12.18 -0.79
N ASN A 60 -11.04 -12.10 0.13
CA ASN A 60 -12.24 -12.91 0.02
C ASN A 60 -13.27 -12.28 -0.93
N ARG A 61 -14.28 -13.05 -1.33
CA ARG A 61 -15.30 -12.62 -2.29
C ARG A 61 -16.10 -11.41 -1.78
N HIS A 62 -16.44 -11.37 -0.50
CA HIS A 62 -17.21 -10.27 0.08
C HIS A 62 -16.44 -8.94 0.07
N ALA A 63 -15.17 -8.97 0.45
CA ALA A 63 -14.27 -7.82 0.40
C ALA A 63 -14.05 -7.37 -1.05
N ALA A 64 -13.88 -8.30 -1.99
CA ALA A 64 -13.76 -7.99 -3.41
C ALA A 64 -15.03 -7.31 -3.96
N GLU A 65 -16.22 -7.79 -3.58
CA GLU A 65 -17.49 -7.14 -3.94
C GLU A 65 -17.57 -5.71 -3.40
N THR A 66 -17.06 -5.47 -2.19
CA THR A 66 -17.00 -4.14 -1.57
C THR A 66 -16.07 -3.22 -2.36
N LEU A 67 -14.87 -3.67 -2.72
CA LEU A 67 -13.94 -2.91 -3.54
C LEU A 67 -14.53 -2.54 -4.91
N LEU A 68 -15.24 -3.48 -5.56
CA LEU A 68 -15.85 -3.24 -6.87
C LEU A 68 -16.94 -2.17 -6.87
N ARG A 69 -17.55 -1.85 -5.72
CA ARG A 69 -18.53 -0.74 -5.63
C ARG A 69 -17.91 0.61 -6.00
N ARG A 70 -16.60 0.77 -5.80
CA ARG A 70 -15.85 1.99 -6.15
C ARG A 70 -14.82 1.75 -7.26
N GLY A 71 -14.37 0.51 -7.44
CA GLY A 71 -13.33 0.14 -8.40
C GLY A 71 -13.82 -0.03 -9.85
N ALA A 72 -15.14 -0.04 -10.09
CA ALA A 72 -15.71 -0.19 -11.42
C ALA A 72 -16.82 0.84 -11.68
N ALA A 73 -16.95 1.25 -12.94
CA ALA A 73 -17.98 2.15 -13.44
C ALA A 73 -18.79 1.49 -14.56
N ALA A 74 -20.03 1.95 -14.75
CA ALA A 74 -20.84 1.52 -15.88
C ALA A 74 -20.27 2.06 -17.20
N ALA A 75 -20.22 1.21 -18.22
CA ALA A 75 -19.75 1.54 -19.56
C ALA A 75 -20.62 0.83 -20.61
N PRO A 76 -20.64 1.27 -21.88
CA PRO A 76 -21.38 0.59 -22.94
C PRO A 76 -20.97 -0.88 -23.03
N GLY A 77 -21.91 -1.81 -22.79
CA GLY A 77 -21.62 -3.25 -22.81
C GLY A 77 -21.24 -3.89 -21.47
N GLY A 78 -21.21 -3.15 -20.36
CA GLY A 78 -21.04 -3.73 -19.03
C GLY A 78 -20.42 -2.80 -17.99
N LEU A 79 -19.43 -3.33 -17.27
CA LEU A 79 -18.62 -2.59 -16.31
C LEU A 79 -17.19 -2.45 -16.81
N SER A 80 -16.58 -1.30 -16.56
CA SER A 80 -15.15 -1.07 -16.80
C SER A 80 -14.43 -0.77 -15.49
N PRO A 81 -13.23 -1.31 -15.25
CA PRO A 81 -12.38 -0.87 -14.16
C PRO A 81 -12.11 0.63 -14.24
N THR A 82 -12.09 1.29 -13.09
CA THR A 82 -11.74 2.73 -12.99
C THR A 82 -10.23 2.96 -12.80
N LEU A 83 -9.47 1.87 -12.66
CA LEU A 83 -8.03 1.93 -12.44
C LEU A 83 -7.31 2.22 -13.76
N ASP A 84 -6.46 3.24 -13.77
CA ASP A 84 -5.52 3.48 -14.86
C ASP A 84 -4.51 2.31 -14.94
N PRO A 85 -4.37 1.63 -16.09
CA PRO A 85 -3.50 0.46 -16.23
C PRO A 85 -2.03 0.76 -15.90
N ARG A 86 -1.57 2.00 -16.06
CA ARG A 86 -0.18 2.41 -15.75
C ARG A 86 0.11 2.38 -14.25
N VAL A 87 -0.90 2.59 -13.41
CA VAL A 87 -0.75 2.49 -11.94
C VAL A 87 -0.33 1.08 -11.51
N ALA A 88 -0.72 0.06 -12.29
CA ALA A 88 -0.32 -1.31 -12.02
C ALA A 88 1.16 -1.60 -12.37
N ARG A 89 1.90 -0.62 -12.89
CA ARG A 89 3.30 -0.70 -13.36
C ARG A 89 4.20 0.34 -12.70
N SER A 90 3.93 0.67 -11.43
CA SER A 90 4.75 1.60 -10.65
C SER A 90 6.08 0.96 -10.25
N PRO A 91 7.20 1.71 -10.33
CA PRO A 91 8.48 1.22 -9.82
C PRO A 91 8.41 0.93 -8.33
N VAL A 92 9.17 -0.08 -7.91
CA VAL A 92 9.40 -0.37 -6.49
C VAL A 92 10.22 0.75 -5.88
N LEU A 93 9.85 1.18 -4.67
CA LEU A 93 10.62 2.19 -3.93
C LEU A 93 12.00 1.63 -3.58
N PRO A 94 13.11 2.30 -3.94
CA PRO A 94 14.44 1.81 -3.62
C PRO A 94 14.66 1.62 -2.12
N ALA A 95 15.44 0.62 -1.73
CA ALA A 95 15.66 0.30 -0.32
C ALA A 95 16.22 1.49 0.48
N ALA A 96 17.19 2.22 -0.09
CA ALA A 96 17.77 3.40 0.52
C ALA A 96 16.73 4.52 0.78
N LEU A 97 15.81 4.72 -0.17
CA LEU A 97 14.74 5.71 -0.05
C LEU A 97 13.71 5.28 1.01
N ALA A 98 13.36 4.00 1.07
CA ALA A 98 12.47 3.47 2.10
C ALA A 98 13.04 3.70 3.52
N LEU A 99 14.34 3.43 3.73
CA LEU A 99 15.00 3.69 5.01
C LEU A 99 15.07 5.19 5.33
N ALA A 100 15.30 6.05 4.33
CA ALA A 100 15.26 7.50 4.52
C ALA A 100 13.86 8.00 4.93
N CYS A 101 12.80 7.42 4.35
CA CYS A 101 11.42 7.68 4.76
C CYS A 101 11.19 7.27 6.22
N ALA A 102 11.61 6.07 6.63
CA ALA A 102 11.50 5.61 8.02
C ALA A 102 12.18 6.58 9.01
N ARG A 103 13.40 7.02 8.69
CA ARG A 103 14.15 8.01 9.48
C ARG A 103 13.51 9.40 9.53
N SER A 104 12.51 9.68 8.69
CA SER A 104 11.87 10.99 8.57
C SER A 104 10.50 11.06 9.25
N VAL A 105 9.96 9.93 9.72
CA VAL A 105 8.70 9.92 10.46
C VAL A 105 8.88 10.61 11.82
N ARG A 106 7.97 11.51 12.18
CA ARG A 106 8.02 12.32 13.43
C ARG A 106 6.77 12.18 14.29
N CYS A 107 5.78 11.39 13.87
CA CYS A 107 4.53 11.24 14.59
C CYS A 107 4.39 9.86 15.25
N PRO A 108 3.49 9.70 16.23
CA PRO A 108 3.06 8.38 16.67
C PRO A 108 2.63 7.55 15.48
N THR A 109 3.10 6.31 15.43
CA THR A 109 2.89 5.40 14.30
C THR A 109 2.35 4.06 14.80
N LEU A 110 1.21 3.63 14.26
CA LEU A 110 0.70 2.27 14.40
C LEU A 110 0.96 1.51 13.10
N ALA A 111 1.50 0.30 13.23
CA ALA A 111 1.68 -0.65 12.15
C ALA A 111 0.90 -1.93 12.46
N VAL A 112 -0.17 -2.18 11.73
CA VAL A 112 -0.94 -3.43 11.83
C VAL A 112 -0.44 -4.39 10.76
N LEU A 113 0.13 -5.51 11.20
CA LEU A 113 0.85 -6.45 10.36
C LEU A 113 0.10 -7.79 10.29
N PRO A 114 -0.49 -8.17 9.15
CA PRO A 114 -1.15 -9.46 9.03
C PRO A 114 -0.12 -10.58 9.03
N GLN A 115 -0.40 -11.66 9.76
CA GLN A 115 0.47 -12.84 9.87
C GLN A 115 0.76 -13.48 8.51
N TRP A 116 -0.22 -13.49 7.62
CA TRP A 116 0.01 -13.93 6.24
C TRP A 116 0.89 -12.94 5.52
N ARG A 117 2.02 -13.44 5.04
CA ARG A 117 3.02 -12.66 4.29
C ARG A 117 2.76 -12.75 2.77
N GLY A 118 2.18 -13.86 2.30
CA GLY A 118 1.86 -14.07 0.90
C GLY A 118 3.07 -14.34 0.02
N PRO A 119 2.85 -14.61 -1.29
CA PRO A 119 3.92 -15.10 -2.18
C PRO A 119 5.07 -14.09 -2.36
N ARG A 120 4.76 -12.78 -2.37
CA ARG A 120 5.75 -11.72 -2.57
C ARG A 120 6.60 -11.43 -1.34
N ALA A 121 6.07 -11.64 -0.13
CA ALA A 121 6.84 -11.42 1.08
C ALA A 121 7.73 -12.62 1.46
N LEU A 122 7.53 -13.80 0.87
CA LEU A 122 8.49 -14.90 0.97
C LEU A 122 9.85 -14.58 0.32
N ALA A 123 9.89 -13.56 -0.54
CA ALA A 123 11.11 -13.02 -1.14
C ALA A 123 11.64 -11.77 -0.42
N ALA A 124 11.00 -11.34 0.68
CA ALA A 124 11.39 -10.11 1.37
C ALA A 124 12.68 -10.30 2.17
N ASP A 125 13.55 -9.29 2.09
CA ASP A 125 14.75 -9.19 2.91
C ASP A 125 14.38 -8.85 4.36
N GLU A 126 14.43 -9.87 5.24
CA GLU A 126 14.16 -9.72 6.67
C GLU A 126 15.15 -8.77 7.37
N GLU A 127 16.38 -8.64 6.87
CA GLU A 127 17.37 -7.69 7.40
C GLU A 127 16.94 -6.25 7.07
N LEU A 128 16.53 -5.99 5.83
CA LEU A 128 16.00 -4.68 5.46
C LEU A 128 14.74 -4.33 6.26
N ARG A 129 13.85 -5.31 6.47
CA ARG A 129 12.65 -5.12 7.30
C ARG A 129 13.01 -4.77 8.74
N ALA A 130 13.93 -5.52 9.34
CA ALA A 130 14.42 -5.25 10.69
C ALA A 130 15.04 -3.85 10.78
N ARG A 131 15.85 -3.47 9.78
CA ARG A 131 16.49 -2.16 9.73
C ARG A 131 15.47 -1.03 9.58
N PHE A 132 14.47 -1.20 8.73
CA PHE A 132 13.39 -0.23 8.54
C PHE A 132 12.67 0.05 9.86
N PHE A 133 12.27 -0.99 10.60
CA PHE A 133 11.60 -0.80 11.89
C PHE A 133 12.53 -0.24 12.98
N ALA A 134 13.82 -0.56 12.95
CA ALA A 134 14.80 0.06 13.84
C ALA A 134 14.92 1.57 13.59
N ASP A 135 15.10 1.96 12.32
CA ASP A 135 15.18 3.36 11.91
C ASP A 135 13.88 4.12 12.24
N LEU A 136 12.72 3.49 12.01
CA LEU A 136 11.42 4.07 12.34
C LEU A 136 11.25 4.28 13.85
N ARG A 137 11.61 3.30 14.69
CA ARG A 137 11.52 3.39 16.15
C ARG A 137 12.44 4.46 16.73
N MET A 138 13.60 4.68 16.11
CA MET A 138 14.51 5.76 16.52
C MET A 138 13.97 7.14 16.16
N ALA A 139 13.24 7.27 15.05
CA ALA A 139 12.85 8.57 14.49
C ALA A 139 11.46 9.04 14.95
N ALA A 140 10.49 8.13 15.04
CA ALA A 140 9.11 8.45 15.36
C ALA A 140 8.93 8.73 16.86
N LYS A 141 7.89 9.52 17.21
CA LYS A 141 7.54 9.81 18.62
C LYS A 141 7.20 8.54 19.41
N SER A 142 6.52 7.61 18.76
CA SER A 142 6.21 6.28 19.27
C SER A 142 5.90 5.37 18.08
N VAL A 143 6.20 4.07 18.23
CA VAL A 143 5.87 3.06 17.24
C VAL A 143 5.24 1.87 17.94
N THR A 144 4.00 1.56 17.58
CA THR A 144 3.30 0.36 17.99
C THR A 144 3.19 -0.54 16.76
N ALA A 145 3.73 -1.75 16.84
CA ALA A 145 3.58 -2.75 15.79
C ALA A 145 2.81 -3.95 16.35
N VAL A 146 1.72 -4.34 15.71
CA VAL A 146 0.82 -5.40 16.16
C VAL A 146 0.65 -6.42 15.05
N ASP A 147 0.99 -7.68 15.32
CA ASP A 147 0.65 -8.77 14.40
C ASP A 147 -0.81 -9.19 14.59
N VAL A 148 -1.56 -9.32 13.49
CA VAL A 148 -2.97 -9.72 13.51
C VAL A 148 -3.19 -10.99 12.68
N ALA A 149 -4.16 -11.81 13.09
CA ALA A 149 -4.54 -12.99 12.33
C ALA A 149 -5.13 -12.61 10.96
N GLY A 150 -4.86 -13.43 9.95
CA GLY A 150 -5.45 -13.29 8.61
C GLY A 150 -4.46 -12.90 7.51
N THR A 151 -5.03 -12.59 6.36
CA THR A 151 -4.38 -12.30 5.07
C THR A 151 -3.85 -10.87 4.98
N HIS A 152 -3.12 -10.50 3.92
CA HIS A 152 -2.77 -9.09 3.66
C HIS A 152 -4.01 -8.18 3.64
N HIS A 153 -5.17 -8.64 3.18
CA HIS A 153 -6.42 -7.85 3.28
C HIS A 153 -7.23 -8.13 4.55
N ALA A 154 -6.59 -8.50 5.67
CA ALA A 154 -7.31 -8.84 6.92
C ALA A 154 -8.24 -7.71 7.38
N HIS A 155 -7.83 -6.45 7.23
CA HIS A 155 -8.65 -5.28 7.56
C HIS A 155 -9.94 -5.17 6.73
N LEU A 156 -10.00 -5.78 5.53
CA LEU A 156 -11.22 -5.87 4.71
C LEU A 156 -11.99 -7.18 4.95
N ASN A 157 -11.26 -8.28 5.13
CA ASN A 157 -11.86 -9.62 5.24
C ASN A 157 -12.48 -9.87 6.62
N SER A 158 -11.84 -9.37 7.67
CA SER A 158 -12.14 -9.60 9.08
C SER A 158 -11.77 -8.36 9.91
N PRO A 159 -12.43 -7.21 9.70
CA PRO A 159 -12.07 -5.94 10.35
C PRO A 159 -12.01 -6.01 11.88
N GLU A 160 -12.78 -6.91 12.50
CA GLU A 160 -12.80 -7.15 13.95
C GLU A 160 -11.44 -7.49 14.56
N VAL A 161 -10.49 -8.05 13.78
CA VAL A 161 -9.14 -8.36 14.27
C VAL A 161 -8.23 -7.13 14.31
N VAL A 162 -8.60 -6.06 13.59
CA VAL A 162 -7.82 -4.83 13.45
C VAL A 162 -8.38 -3.69 14.30
N VAL A 163 -9.70 -3.65 14.49
CA VAL A 163 -10.41 -2.58 15.21
C VAL A 163 -9.85 -2.31 16.62
N PRO A 164 -9.55 -3.31 17.47
CA PRO A 164 -9.05 -3.04 18.82
C PRO A 164 -7.73 -2.26 18.82
N ALA A 165 -6.76 -2.69 18.01
CA ALA A 165 -5.47 -2.00 17.91
C ALA A 165 -5.61 -0.56 17.38
N LEU A 166 -6.55 -0.34 16.46
CA LEU A 166 -6.86 1.01 15.97
C LEU A 166 -7.48 1.88 17.06
N GLN A 167 -8.48 1.36 17.78
CA GLN A 167 -9.18 2.10 18.84
C GLN A 167 -8.22 2.49 19.95
N ASP A 168 -7.44 1.54 20.47
CA ASP A 168 -6.46 1.78 21.52
C ASP A 168 -5.45 2.87 21.11
N PHE A 169 -4.92 2.76 19.88
CA PHE A 169 -3.96 3.74 19.37
C PHE A 169 -4.58 5.13 19.18
N LEU A 170 -5.79 5.20 18.62
CA LEU A 170 -6.48 6.47 18.43
C LEU A 170 -6.78 7.10 19.79
N ASP A 171 -7.33 6.36 20.74
CA ASP A 171 -7.68 6.86 22.06
C ASP A 171 -6.44 7.32 22.85
N GLN A 172 -5.32 6.59 22.75
CA GLN A 172 -4.04 6.99 23.34
C GLN A 172 -3.49 8.31 22.76
N HIS A 173 -3.77 8.60 21.50
CA HIS A 173 -3.18 9.73 20.78
C HIS A 173 -4.17 10.84 20.39
N ARG A 174 -5.43 10.75 20.82
CA ARG A 174 -6.44 11.82 20.69
C ARG A 174 -5.91 13.12 21.31
N GLY A 175 -6.12 14.25 20.61
CA GLY A 175 -5.73 15.58 21.10
C GLY A 175 -4.29 16.01 20.79
N GLN A 176 -3.45 15.16 20.21
CA GLN A 176 -2.10 15.53 19.76
C GLN A 176 -2.16 16.28 18.42
N SER A 177 -2.64 17.52 18.43
CA SER A 177 -2.62 18.40 17.25
C SER A 177 -1.18 18.83 16.92
N HIS A 178 -0.73 18.53 15.71
CA HIS A 178 0.50 19.13 15.18
C HIS A 178 0.16 20.54 14.71
N ARG A 179 0.49 21.57 15.50
CA ARG A 179 0.72 22.90 14.90
C ARG A 179 1.96 22.75 14.02
N GLN A 180 1.80 22.84 12.70
CA GLN A 180 2.93 23.18 11.84
C GLN A 180 3.35 24.62 12.18
N PRO A 181 4.63 24.92 12.40
CA PRO A 181 5.07 26.30 12.33
C PRO A 181 4.76 26.80 10.91
N ALA A 182 4.18 28.00 10.81
CA ALA A 182 3.90 28.64 9.54
C ALA A 182 5.19 28.67 8.72
N VAL A 183 5.19 28.00 7.57
CA VAL A 183 6.26 28.14 6.59
C VAL A 183 6.06 29.52 5.96
N SER A 184 6.91 30.48 6.29
CA SER A 184 6.98 31.75 5.57
C SER A 184 7.50 31.43 4.17
N VAL A 185 6.60 31.47 3.19
CA VAL A 185 6.98 31.38 1.79
C VAL A 185 7.49 32.76 1.40
N ASP A 186 8.81 32.94 1.44
CA ASP A 186 9.42 34.11 0.83
C ASP A 186 9.16 34.03 -0.68
N THR A 187 8.41 35.02 -1.16
CA THR A 187 8.05 35.16 -2.56
C THR A 187 9.29 35.59 -3.32
N PHE A 188 9.86 34.69 -4.11
CA PHE A 188 10.85 35.06 -5.13
C PHE A 188 10.13 35.92 -6.18
N THR A 189 10.49 37.19 -6.23
CA THR A 189 10.10 38.08 -7.32
C THR A 189 11.10 37.85 -8.45
N VAL A 190 10.60 37.46 -9.63
CA VAL A 190 11.37 37.34 -10.87
C VAL A 190 11.66 38.72 -11.45
#